data_AF-A0A3M5JMI6-F1
#
_entry.id   AF-A0A3M5JMI6-F1
#
_cell.length_a   1.000
_cell.length_b   1.000
_cell.length_c   1.000
_cell.angle_alpha   90.00
_cell.angle_beta   90.00
_cell.angle_gamma   90.00
#
_symmetry.space_group_name_H-M   'P 1'
#
loop_
_entity.id
_entity.type
_entity.pdbx_description
1 polymer ?
#
loop_
_entity_poly.entity_id
_entity_poly.type
_entity_poly.pdbx_seq_one_letter_code
_entity_poly.pdbx_strand_id
1 'polypeptide(L)'
;MTDKTDQLPPSRRAYEPSSTLVVIRGLSMKTETSPAARRGRKRMDANNLVPAVLRLPSIVERQFEIALQAPDVKAALFDCEGAQARRDSISRKLCSGSTAVTVHDLERWEKAFSKAKKVLMQVAPILERHPIFASVITHS
;
A
#
# COMPACT_ATOMS: atom_id res chain seq x y z
N MET A 1 15.74 -46.21 46.05
CA MET A 1 15.67 -47.42 45.21
C MET A 1 14.88 -47.03 43.96
N THR A 2 15.58 -46.50 42.95
CA THR A 2 16.03 -47.21 41.71
C THR A 2 14.86 -47.59 40.80
N ASP A 3 14.86 -47.41 39.48
CA ASP A 3 15.77 -46.84 38.49
C ASP A 3 15.03 -46.97 37.13
N LYS A 4 15.24 -45.99 36.23
CA LYS A 4 15.19 -46.00 34.75
C LYS A 4 14.12 -46.77 33.95
N THR A 5 13.53 -46.07 32.98
CA THR A 5 13.86 -46.19 31.52
C THR A 5 13.06 -45.12 30.76
N ASP A 6 13.64 -44.00 30.33
CA ASP A 6 14.40 -43.82 29.08
C ASP A 6 13.72 -44.42 27.83
N GLN A 7 13.01 -43.55 27.08
CA GLN A 7 12.89 -43.67 25.63
C GLN A 7 12.47 -42.31 25.01
N LEU A 8 13.48 -41.52 24.64
CA LEU A 8 13.44 -40.60 23.49
C LEU A 8 13.86 -41.41 22.25
N PRO A 9 13.23 -41.22 21.06
CA PRO A 9 13.87 -40.40 20.01
C PRO A 9 12.86 -39.83 18.95
N PRO A 10 13.30 -39.18 17.84
CA PRO A 10 14.49 -38.36 17.60
C PRO A 10 14.14 -36.91 17.19
N SER A 11 15.13 -36.03 17.36
CA SER A 11 15.24 -34.74 16.66
C SER A 11 15.28 -34.93 15.14
N ARG A 12 14.45 -34.19 14.38
CA ARG A 12 14.83 -33.61 13.08
C ARG A 12 13.78 -32.65 12.49
N ARG A 13 14.29 -31.44 12.22
CA ARG A 13 13.93 -30.46 11.17
C ARG A 13 12.89 -29.39 11.48
N ALA A 14 13.44 -28.19 11.63
CA ALA A 14 12.79 -26.91 11.42
C ALA A 14 11.97 -26.89 10.10
N TYR A 15 10.78 -26.28 10.17
CA TYR A 15 10.01 -25.89 9.02
C TYR A 15 10.19 -24.38 8.84
N GLU A 16 11.01 -24.01 7.86
CA GLU A 16 11.17 -22.65 7.31
C GLU A 16 11.09 -22.76 5.77
N PRO A 17 10.61 -21.73 5.07
CA PRO A 17 9.65 -21.86 3.98
C PRO A 17 10.29 -22.24 2.64
N SER A 18 9.64 -23.15 1.92
CA SER A 18 9.98 -23.39 0.51
C SER A 18 9.33 -22.29 -0.35
N SER A 19 10.13 -21.27 -0.68
CA SER A 19 9.83 -20.26 -1.69
C SER A 19 9.71 -20.93 -3.06
N THR A 20 8.48 -21.22 -3.49
CA THR A 20 8.20 -21.71 -4.85
C THR A 20 8.40 -20.57 -5.86
N LEU A 21 9.61 -20.49 -6.43
CA LEU A 21 9.87 -19.75 -7.66
C LEU A 21 9.15 -20.45 -8.82
N VAL A 22 8.09 -19.83 -9.34
CA VAL A 22 7.50 -20.22 -10.63
C VAL A 22 8.39 -19.64 -11.74
N VAL A 23 9.25 -20.48 -12.30
CA VAL A 23 10.06 -20.18 -13.48
C VAL A 23 9.25 -20.54 -14.72
N ILE A 24 8.67 -19.56 -15.41
CA ILE A 24 8.15 -19.78 -16.78
C ILE A 24 9.35 -19.72 -17.73
N ARG A 25 10.00 -20.88 -17.93
CA ARG A 25 11.00 -21.12 -18.96
C ARG A 25 10.32 -21.65 -20.21
N GLY A 26 10.04 -20.76 -21.16
CA GLY A 26 9.66 -21.08 -22.53
C GLY A 26 10.76 -20.69 -23.52
N LEU A 27 11.84 -21.46 -23.54
CA LEU A 27 12.81 -21.58 -24.65
C LEU A 27 12.29 -22.77 -25.51
N SER A 28 12.42 -22.93 -26.83
CA SER A 28 13.44 -22.43 -27.77
C SER A 28 13.23 -23.12 -29.15
N MET A 29 13.45 -22.34 -30.24
CA MET A 29 13.99 -22.67 -31.59
C MET A 29 13.11 -23.49 -32.57
N LYS A 30 13.05 -23.17 -33.88
CA LYS A 30 14.13 -23.36 -34.89
C LYS A 30 14.10 -22.36 -36.07
N THR A 31 15.26 -22.32 -36.71
CA THR A 31 15.86 -21.42 -37.70
C THR A 31 15.40 -21.55 -39.15
N GLU A 32 15.66 -20.46 -39.88
CA GLU A 32 15.93 -20.31 -41.33
C GLU A 32 14.79 -20.44 -42.35
N THR A 33 14.48 -19.31 -43.00
CA THR A 33 14.57 -19.16 -44.47
C THR A 33 14.50 -17.66 -44.81
N SER A 34 15.60 -17.12 -45.34
CA SER A 34 15.61 -15.84 -46.06
C SER A 34 14.78 -15.95 -47.34
N PRO A 35 13.99 -14.93 -47.68
CA PRO A 35 14.26 -14.33 -48.99
C PRO A 35 14.17 -12.80 -49.03
N ALA A 36 15.16 -12.27 -49.75
CA ALA A 36 15.08 -11.14 -50.68
C ALA A 36 14.61 -9.76 -50.16
N ALA A 37 15.59 -8.85 -50.13
CA ALA A 37 15.41 -7.41 -50.11
C ALA A 37 14.42 -6.93 -51.20
N ARG A 38 13.42 -6.15 -50.79
CA ARG A 38 12.76 -5.16 -51.66
C ARG A 38 12.87 -3.79 -51.01
N ARG A 39 13.55 -2.89 -51.72
CA ARG A 39 13.75 -1.48 -51.37
C ARG A 39 12.39 -0.81 -51.13
N GLY A 40 12.13 -0.40 -49.89
CA GLY A 40 11.12 0.59 -49.53
C GLY A 40 11.81 1.74 -48.81
N ARG A 41 12.11 2.83 -49.53
CA ARG A 41 12.67 4.06 -48.99
C ARG A 41 11.51 5.01 -48.67
N LYS A 42 11.22 5.24 -47.38
CA LYS A 42 10.48 6.38 -46.75
C LYS A 42 9.76 5.86 -45.48
N ARG A 43 9.78 6.48 -44.30
CA ARG A 43 10.47 7.63 -43.71
C ARG A 43 10.71 7.23 -42.26
N MET A 44 11.89 7.52 -41.71
CA MET A 44 12.12 7.45 -40.28
C MET A 44 11.32 8.61 -39.68
N ASP A 45 10.22 8.32 -38.98
CA ASP A 45 9.45 9.33 -38.28
C ASP A 45 10.28 9.81 -37.08
N ALA A 46 11.11 10.82 -37.35
CA ALA A 46 12.04 11.43 -36.44
C ALA A 46 11.35 12.41 -35.46
N ASN A 47 10.14 12.09 -34.98
CA ASN A 47 9.33 13.06 -34.22
C ASN A 47 8.52 12.47 -33.05
N ASN A 48 8.94 11.38 -32.41
CA ASN A 48 8.38 11.03 -31.09
C ASN A 48 9.39 10.37 -30.13
N LEU A 49 10.68 10.67 -30.28
CA LEU A 49 11.58 10.68 -29.13
C LEU A 49 11.41 12.04 -28.46
N VAL A 50 10.23 12.28 -27.88
CA VAL A 50 10.19 13.15 -26.71
C VAL A 50 11.14 12.42 -25.75
N PRO A 51 12.30 13.02 -25.38
CA PRO A 51 13.07 12.43 -24.29
C PRO A 51 12.04 12.22 -23.20
N ALA A 52 11.97 11.03 -22.60
CA ALA A 52 11.32 10.91 -21.31
C ALA A 52 12.11 11.87 -20.42
N VAL A 53 11.69 13.14 -20.42
CA VAL A 53 12.12 14.14 -19.48
C VAL A 53 11.60 13.52 -18.22
N LEU A 54 12.50 12.83 -17.53
CA LEU A 54 12.31 12.36 -16.18
C LEU A 54 11.99 13.64 -15.42
N ARG A 55 10.71 14.00 -15.38
CA ARG A 55 10.23 15.20 -14.71
C ARG A 55 10.53 14.91 -13.26
N LEU A 56 11.63 15.50 -12.81
CA LEU A 56 12.00 15.43 -11.42
C LEU A 56 10.78 15.90 -10.62
N PRO A 57 10.40 15.16 -9.56
CA PRO A 57 9.32 15.59 -8.69
C PRO A 57 9.58 17.04 -8.30
N SER A 58 8.52 17.85 -8.34
CA SER A 58 8.61 19.22 -7.87
C SER A 58 9.15 19.23 -6.43
N ILE A 59 9.80 20.33 -6.03
CA ILE A 59 10.33 20.46 -4.66
C ILE A 59 9.24 20.17 -3.62
N VAL A 60 8.01 20.59 -3.90
CA VAL A 60 6.84 20.34 -3.04
C VAL A 60 6.47 18.86 -2.97
N GLU A 61 6.46 18.15 -4.11
CA GLU A 61 6.20 16.70 -4.13
C GLU A 61 7.28 15.94 -3.36
N ARG A 62 8.55 16.30 -3.54
CA ARG A 62 9.64 15.70 -2.76
C ARG A 62 9.50 15.96 -1.26
N GLN A 63 9.15 17.18 -0.87
CA GLN A 63 8.92 17.52 0.54
C GLN A 63 7.74 16.74 1.12
N PHE A 64 6.68 16.55 0.35
CA PHE A 64 5.53 15.73 0.73
C PHE A 64 5.93 14.26 0.94
N GLU A 65 6.68 13.68 0.00
CA GLU A 65 7.21 12.31 0.11
C GLU A 65 8.12 12.14 1.35
N ILE A 66 9.00 13.10 1.61
CA ILE A 66 9.88 13.10 2.79
C ILE A 66 9.04 13.18 4.07
N ALA A 67 8.04 14.06 4.12
CA ALA A 67 7.16 14.22 5.27
C ALA A 67 6.42 12.90 5.58
N LEU A 68 5.94 12.18 4.57
CA LEU A 68 5.31 10.87 4.74
C LEU A 68 6.25 9.82 5.35
N GLN A 69 7.56 9.96 5.19
CA GLN A 69 8.51 9.00 5.76
C GLN A 69 8.81 9.24 7.24
N ALA A 70 8.53 10.44 7.76
CA ALA A 70 8.80 10.79 9.14
C ALA A 70 8.02 9.89 10.12
N PRO A 71 8.66 9.39 11.19
CA PRO A 71 8.02 8.45 12.12
C PRO A 71 6.79 9.05 12.81
N ASP A 72 6.87 10.31 13.23
CA ASP A 72 5.78 11.01 13.90
C ASP A 72 4.57 11.18 12.98
N VAL A 73 4.82 11.43 11.69
CA VAL A 73 3.80 11.53 10.64
C VAL A 73 3.15 10.18 10.40
N LYS A 74 3.95 9.11 10.27
CA LYS A 74 3.42 7.74 10.12
C LYS A 74 2.56 7.33 11.30
N ALA A 75 2.97 7.64 12.52
CA ALA A 75 2.20 7.38 13.73
C ALA A 75 0.87 8.14 13.71
N ALA A 76 0.90 9.45 13.42
CA ALA A 76 -0.30 10.27 13.33
C ALA A 76 -1.26 9.83 12.20
N LEU A 77 -0.72 9.38 11.06
CA LEU A 77 -1.50 8.79 9.96
C LEU A 77 -2.17 7.48 10.39
N PHE A 78 -1.42 6.59 11.04
CA PHE A 78 -1.95 5.33 11.57
C PHE A 78 -3.09 5.56 12.57
N ASP A 79 -2.95 6.55 13.45
CA ASP A 79 -4.01 6.93 14.38
C ASP A 79 -5.25 7.46 13.66
N CYS A 80 -5.08 8.28 12.62
CA CYS A 80 -6.18 8.77 11.78
C CYS A 80 -6.92 7.61 11.11
N GLU A 81 -6.18 6.69 10.47
CA GLU A 81 -6.74 5.53 9.78
C GLU A 81 -7.46 4.58 10.75
N GLY A 82 -6.86 4.30 11.90
CA GLY A 82 -7.46 3.47 12.93
C GLY A 82 -8.74 4.06 13.50
N ALA A 83 -8.77 5.37 13.76
CA ALA A 83 -9.96 6.07 14.23
C ALA A 83 -11.06 6.09 13.14
N GLN A 84 -10.69 6.34 11.88
CA GLN A 84 -11.61 6.31 10.74
C GLN A 84 -12.23 4.93 10.55
N ALA A 85 -11.42 3.87 10.55
CA ALA A 85 -11.89 2.50 10.37
C ALA A 85 -12.89 2.08 11.46
N ARG A 86 -12.67 2.52 12.71
CA ARG A 86 -13.59 2.26 13.82
C ARG A 86 -14.89 3.06 13.70
N ARG A 87 -14.81 4.34 13.35
CA ARG A 87 -15.99 5.17 13.03
C ARG A 87 -16.83 4.49 11.95
N ASP A 88 -16.22 4.10 10.84
CA ASP A 88 -16.91 3.51 9.70
C ASP A 88 -17.49 2.12 10.04
N SER A 89 -16.79 1.33 10.88
CA SER A 89 -17.32 0.06 11.39
C SER A 89 -18.55 0.26 12.26
N ILE A 90 -18.53 1.23 13.18
CA ILE A 90 -19.67 1.54 14.06
C ILE A 90 -20.84 2.07 13.24
N SER A 91 -20.57 3.00 12.32
CA SER A 91 -21.58 3.53 11.39
C SER A 91 -22.30 2.40 10.64
N ARG A 92 -21.55 1.45 10.05
CA ARG A 92 -22.15 0.29 9.37
C ARG A 92 -23.00 -0.58 10.28
N LYS A 93 -22.54 -0.84 11.52
CA LYS A 93 -23.29 -1.64 12.50
C LYS A 93 -24.59 -0.94 12.93
N LEU A 94 -24.56 0.37 13.12
CA LEU A 94 -25.76 1.15 13.43
C LEU A 94 -26.74 1.12 12.25
N CYS A 95 -26.25 1.30 11.02
CA CYS A 95 -27.07 1.20 9.81
C CYS A 95 -27.69 -0.20 9.63
N SER A 96 -27.04 -1.26 10.10
CA SER A 96 -27.59 -2.63 10.07
C SER A 96 -28.53 -2.94 11.25
N GLY A 97 -28.87 -1.96 12.09
CA GLY A 97 -29.74 -2.14 13.26
C GLY A 97 -29.10 -2.88 14.43
N SER A 98 -27.77 -2.94 14.50
CA SER A 98 -27.07 -3.57 15.61
C SER A 98 -27.25 -2.79 16.91
N THR A 99 -27.56 -3.48 18.00
CA THR A 99 -27.63 -2.93 19.37
C THR A 99 -26.31 -3.07 20.13
N ALA A 100 -25.30 -3.71 19.53
CA ALA A 100 -24.00 -3.95 20.17
C ALA A 100 -23.09 -2.70 20.20
N VAL A 101 -23.47 -1.64 19.50
CA VAL A 101 -22.79 -0.34 19.48
C VAL A 101 -23.83 0.76 19.57
N THR A 102 -23.44 1.90 20.11
CA THR A 102 -24.35 3.04 20.32
C THR A 102 -23.95 4.24 19.47
N VAL A 103 -24.88 5.20 19.33
CA VAL A 103 -24.59 6.51 18.71
C VAL A 103 -23.50 7.25 19.49
N HIS A 104 -23.44 7.09 20.82
CA HIS A 104 -22.37 7.67 21.63
C HIS A 104 -20.99 7.07 21.33
N ASP A 105 -20.91 5.78 20.96
CA ASP A 105 -19.66 5.19 20.48
C ASP A 105 -19.23 5.83 19.16
N LEU A 106 -20.18 6.09 18.26
CA LEU A 106 -19.90 6.79 17.01
C LEU A 106 -19.36 8.21 17.27
N GLU A 107 -20.04 9.00 18.10
CA GLU A 107 -19.62 10.36 18.50
C GLU A 107 -18.22 10.35 19.12
N ARG A 108 -17.91 9.36 19.96
CA ARG A 108 -16.59 9.20 20.56
C ARG A 108 -15.51 9.03 19.48
N TRP A 109 -15.75 8.18 18.49
CA TRP A 109 -14.78 7.93 17.42
C TRP A 109 -14.70 9.07 16.41
N GLU A 110 -15.76 9.83 16.18
CA GLU A 110 -15.72 11.07 15.41
C GLU A 110 -14.83 12.13 16.08
N LYS A 111 -14.96 12.29 17.40
CA LYS A 111 -14.09 13.17 18.20
C LYS A 111 -12.64 12.70 18.16
N ALA A 112 -12.40 11.39 18.30
CA ALA A 112 -11.06 10.81 18.21
C ALA A 112 -10.42 11.03 16.84
N PHE A 113 -11.16 10.80 15.76
CA PHE A 113 -10.70 11.04 14.39
C PHE A 113 -10.38 12.52 14.14
N SER A 114 -11.25 13.42 14.62
CA SER A 114 -11.02 14.87 14.53
C SER A 114 -9.78 15.30 15.30
N LYS A 115 -9.53 14.70 16.48
CA LYS A 115 -8.31 14.95 17.27
C LYS A 115 -7.06 14.45 16.55
N ALA A 116 -7.08 13.24 15.99
CA ALA A 116 -5.96 12.68 15.25
C ALA A 116 -5.61 13.55 14.02
N LYS A 117 -6.63 14.01 13.28
CA LYS A 117 -6.46 14.95 12.17
C LYS A 117 -5.77 16.25 12.59
N LYS A 118 -6.13 16.82 13.75
CA LYS A 118 -5.46 18.02 14.27
C LYS A 118 -3.99 17.78 14.58
N VAL A 119 -3.67 16.65 15.20
CA VAL A 119 -2.27 16.27 15.49
C VAL A 119 -1.48 16.13 14.19
N LEU A 120 -2.04 15.44 13.19
CA LEU A 120 -1.40 15.26 11.88
C LEU A 120 -1.10 16.61 11.19
N MET A 121 -2.01 17.59 11.29
CA MET A 121 -1.79 18.94 10.75
C MET A 121 -0.78 19.77 11.52
N GLN A 122 -0.60 19.50 12.82
CA GLN A 122 0.47 20.14 13.59
C GLN A 122 1.85 19.61 13.22
N VAL A 123 1.97 18.30 12.98
CA VAL A 123 3.27 17.67 12.69
C VAL A 123 3.67 17.75 11.20
N ALA A 124 2.69 17.80 10.29
CA ALA A 124 2.96 17.83 8.86
C ALA A 124 1.85 18.57 8.08
N PRO A 125 1.81 19.91 8.13
CA PRO A 125 0.79 20.71 7.43
C PRO A 125 0.82 20.52 5.91
N ILE A 126 1.96 20.13 5.33
CA ILE A 126 2.08 19.80 3.90
C ILE A 126 1.15 18.65 3.46
N LEU A 127 0.65 17.85 4.41
CA LEU A 127 -0.27 16.74 4.17
C LEU A 127 -1.75 17.15 4.09
N GLU A 128 -2.08 18.44 4.03
CA GLU A 128 -3.47 18.88 3.82
C GLU A 128 -4.10 18.24 2.57
N ARG A 129 -3.29 17.95 1.54
CA ARG A 129 -3.71 17.27 0.30
C ARG A 129 -3.89 15.75 0.45
N HIS A 130 -3.57 15.18 1.61
CA HIS A 130 -3.62 13.74 1.83
C HIS A 130 -5.08 13.23 1.80
N PRO A 131 -5.36 12.03 1.24
CA PRO A 131 -6.73 11.51 1.10
C PRO A 131 -7.55 11.45 2.39
N ILE A 132 -6.89 11.33 3.55
CA ILE A 132 -7.53 11.37 4.89
C ILE A 132 -8.25 12.71 5.12
N PHE A 133 -7.75 13.81 4.55
CA PHE A 133 -8.38 15.13 4.58
C PHE A 133 -9.33 15.36 3.41
N ALA A 134 -9.13 14.67 2.29
CA ALA A 134 -10.00 14.73 1.11
C ALA A 134 -11.38 14.08 1.31
N SER A 135 -11.69 13.58 2.51
CA SER A 135 -12.96 12.93 2.84
C SER A 135 -14.13 13.90 2.98
N VAL A 136 -14.37 14.79 2.01
CA VAL A 136 -15.65 15.50 1.82
C VAL A 136 -15.85 15.80 0.33
N ILE A 137 -16.48 14.88 -0.40
CA ILE A 137 -17.47 15.23 -1.42
C ILE A 137 -18.56 14.15 -1.38
N THR A 138 -19.59 14.37 -0.56
CA THR A 138 -20.89 13.75 -0.81
C THR A 138 -21.57 14.60 -1.88
N HIS A 139 -21.62 14.09 -3.12
CA HIS A 139 -22.48 14.68 -4.15
C HIS A 139 -23.93 14.52 -3.68
N SER A 140 -24.59 15.64 -3.39
CA SER A 140 -26.04 15.75 -3.24
C SER A 140 -26.72 15.80 -4.60
#